data_AF-A0A250IFA1-F1
#
_entry.id   AF-A0A250IFA1-F1
#
_cell.length_a   1.000
_cell.length_b   1.000
_cell.length_c   1.000
_cell.angle_alpha   90.00
_cell.angle_beta   90.00
_cell.angle_gamma   90.00
#
_symmetry.space_group_name_H-M   'P 1'
#
loop_
_entity.id
_entity.type
_entity.pdbx_description
1 polymer ?
#
loop_
_entity_poly.entity_id
_entity_poly.type
_entity_poly.pdbx_seq_one_letter_code
_entity_poly.pdbx_strand_id
1 'polypeptide(L)'
;MNFLRLCLAVAVLVGFAGTSRGAVPVPQVVTAQVLAADSLSNHTVALLARGQVTEAIEYWALTTGKDAPAWLLAIRTAFDASKQVAGACQGVAQTIHVAFTRLGGRPEFVELRTVSARDFPYMLFKMPNGRESMMTETGYHVVVRMNGRAYDAYTGATGLPWAEYMSRLGARSDITQTVVESVTGAR
;
A
#
# COMPACT_ATOMS: atom_id res chain seq x y z
N MET A 1 47.56 77.47 -32.97
CA MET A 1 47.53 76.86 -34.31
C MET A 1 47.76 75.36 -34.16
N ASN A 2 46.88 74.54 -34.75
CA ASN A 2 47.11 73.14 -35.21
C ASN A 2 47.26 72.04 -34.14
N PHE A 3 46.76 70.80 -34.21
CA PHE A 3 45.76 70.01 -34.97
C PHE A 3 45.56 68.74 -34.08
N LEU A 4 44.36 68.35 -33.66
CA LEU A 4 43.47 67.34 -34.28
C LEU A 4 43.89 65.85 -34.15
N ARG A 5 43.10 65.08 -33.35
CA ARG A 5 42.67 63.64 -33.53
C ARG A 5 43.78 62.55 -33.49
N LEU A 6 43.60 61.27 -33.09
CA LEU A 6 42.45 60.35 -33.01
C LEU A 6 42.87 59.02 -32.28
N CYS A 7 41.90 58.33 -31.65
CA CYS A 7 41.74 56.86 -31.42
C CYS A 7 42.73 56.05 -30.53
N LEU A 8 42.41 54.92 -29.86
CA LEU A 8 41.27 54.28 -29.15
C LEU A 8 41.62 52.78 -29.04
N ALA A 9 41.57 52.17 -27.84
CA ALA A 9 41.33 50.74 -27.50
C ALA A 9 41.88 50.47 -26.08
N VAL A 10 41.08 50.31 -25.00
CA VAL A 10 40.14 49.23 -24.61
C VAL A 10 40.79 47.84 -24.49
N ALA A 11 41.01 47.38 -23.26
CA ALA A 11 40.48 46.11 -22.73
C ALA A 11 40.83 45.93 -21.24
N VAL A 12 39.80 45.97 -20.40
CA VAL A 12 39.80 45.62 -18.98
C VAL A 12 39.53 44.12 -18.87
N LEU A 13 40.40 43.36 -18.19
CA LEU A 13 40.18 41.96 -17.85
C LEU A 13 39.95 41.85 -16.34
N VAL A 14 38.68 41.88 -15.94
CA VAL A 14 38.23 41.47 -14.60
C VAL A 14 37.85 39.99 -14.68
N GLY A 15 38.65 39.14 -14.05
CA GLY A 15 38.37 37.71 -13.93
C GLY A 15 37.23 37.47 -12.94
N PHE A 16 36.05 37.11 -13.44
CA PHE A 16 34.99 36.50 -12.64
C PHE A 16 35.23 35.00 -12.54
N ALA A 17 35.63 34.54 -11.35
CA ALA A 17 35.57 33.13 -10.98
C ALA A 17 34.11 32.74 -10.77
N GLY A 18 33.45 32.27 -11.83
CA GLY A 18 32.14 31.64 -11.74
C GLY A 18 32.27 30.22 -11.20
N THR A 19 31.71 29.94 -10.02
CA THR A 19 31.50 28.57 -9.54
C THR A 19 30.45 27.90 -10.43
N SER A 20 30.87 26.95 -11.26
CA SER A 20 29.97 26.07 -11.98
C SER A 20 29.25 25.15 -10.99
N ARG A 21 27.99 25.46 -10.68
CA ARG A 21 27.04 24.44 -10.21
C ARG A 21 26.85 23.46 -11.36
N GLY A 22 27.62 22.37 -11.36
CA GLY A 22 27.40 21.24 -12.25
C GLY A 22 25.98 20.72 -12.04
N ALA A 23 25.16 20.73 -13.09
CA ALA A 23 23.84 20.12 -13.07
C ALA A 23 24.00 18.63 -12.72
N VAL A 24 23.27 18.15 -11.72
CA VAL A 24 23.26 16.73 -11.37
C VAL A 24 22.75 15.95 -12.58
N PRO A 25 23.45 14.91 -13.07
CA PRO A 25 23.00 14.12 -14.20
C PRO A 25 21.60 13.54 -13.93
N VAL A 26 20.69 13.68 -14.90
CA VAL A 26 19.31 13.16 -14.83
C VAL A 26 19.23 11.70 -14.33
N PRO A 27 20.12 10.77 -14.75
CA PRO A 27 20.10 9.40 -14.23
C PRO A 27 20.29 9.29 -12.71
N GLN A 28 21.16 10.13 -12.14
CA GLN A 28 21.46 10.12 -10.70
C GLN A 28 20.29 10.66 -9.87
N VAL A 29 19.58 11.67 -10.40
CA VAL A 29 18.35 12.19 -9.79
C VAL A 29 17.25 11.13 -9.81
N VAL A 30 17.07 10.44 -10.94
CA VAL A 30 16.06 9.36 -11.07
C VAL A 30 16.38 8.21 -10.10
N THR A 31 17.63 7.74 -10.05
CA THR A 31 18.02 6.68 -9.11
C THR A 31 17.77 7.08 -7.65
N ALA A 32 18.14 8.30 -7.25
CA ALA A 32 17.90 8.76 -5.89
C ALA A 32 16.40 8.86 -5.56
N GLN A 33 15.58 9.31 -6.51
CA GLN A 33 14.12 9.38 -6.35
C GLN A 33 13.48 7.99 -6.24
N VAL A 34 13.91 7.03 -7.05
CA VAL A 34 13.44 5.64 -6.99
C VAL A 34 13.80 5.00 -5.65
N LEU A 35 15.06 5.12 -5.22
CA LEU A 35 15.51 4.58 -3.93
C LEU A 35 14.75 5.21 -2.75
N ALA A 36 14.49 6.52 -2.81
CA ALA A 36 13.69 7.21 -1.79
C ALA A 36 12.24 6.71 -1.78
N ALA A 37 11.61 6.54 -2.95
CA ALA A 37 10.25 6.02 -3.06
C ALA A 37 10.13 4.57 -2.56
N ASP A 38 11.14 3.74 -2.85
CA ASP A 38 11.21 2.36 -2.34
C ASP A 38 11.36 2.35 -0.82
N SER A 39 12.21 3.22 -0.26
CA SER A 39 12.40 3.33 1.19
C SER A 39 11.12 3.79 1.92
N LEU A 40 10.40 4.76 1.36
CA LEU A 40 9.11 5.24 1.87
C LEU A 40 8.07 4.12 1.87
N SER A 41 7.93 3.45 0.72
CA SER A 41 6.92 2.39 0.54
C SER A 41 7.20 1.20 1.45
N ASN A 42 8.45 0.73 1.49
CA ASN A 42 8.85 -0.40 2.33
C ASN A 42 8.65 -0.12 3.82
N HIS A 43 9.02 1.07 4.30
CA HIS A 43 8.82 1.43 5.70
C HIS A 43 7.34 1.58 6.05
N THR A 44 6.54 2.17 5.16
CA THR A 44 5.08 2.28 5.34
C THR A 44 4.43 0.90 5.42
N VAL A 45 4.79 -0.05 4.55
CA VAL A 45 4.32 -1.44 4.60
C VAL A 45 4.73 -2.11 5.91
N ALA A 46 5.97 -1.89 6.37
CA ALA A 46 6.44 -2.47 7.62
C ALA A 46 5.63 -1.99 8.84
N LEU A 47 5.26 -0.70 8.88
CA LEU A 47 4.38 -0.14 9.91
C LEU A 47 2.99 -0.77 9.86
N LEU A 48 2.39 -0.86 8.66
CA LEU A 48 1.09 -1.52 8.47
C LEU A 48 1.12 -2.99 8.90
N ALA A 49 2.17 -3.72 8.55
CA ALA A 49 2.34 -5.13 8.92
C ALA A 49 2.47 -5.35 10.44
N ARG A 50 2.87 -4.33 11.20
CA ARG A 50 2.87 -4.34 12.68
C ARG A 50 1.57 -3.84 13.30
N GLY A 51 0.58 -3.50 12.46
CA GLY A 51 -0.69 -2.92 12.90
C GLY A 51 -0.61 -1.44 13.25
N GLN A 52 0.51 -0.78 12.98
CA GLN A 52 0.76 0.62 13.32
C GLN A 52 0.23 1.57 12.24
N VAL A 53 -1.09 1.54 12.01
CA VAL A 53 -1.72 2.27 10.90
C VAL A 53 -1.58 3.78 11.02
N THR A 54 -1.76 4.34 12.22
CA THR A 54 -1.59 5.78 12.47
C THR A 54 -0.15 6.22 12.18
N GLU A 55 0.83 5.47 12.69
CA GLU A 55 2.25 5.76 12.45
C GLU A 55 2.61 5.63 10.97
N ALA A 56 2.02 4.68 10.23
CA ALA A 56 2.20 4.56 8.79
C ALA A 56 1.71 5.80 8.02
N ILE A 57 0.55 6.34 8.41
CA ILE A 57 -0.04 7.56 7.86
C ILE A 57 0.85 8.78 8.18
N GLU A 58 1.27 8.92 9.43
CA GLU A 58 2.13 10.01 9.88
C GLU A 58 3.50 9.97 9.22
N TYR A 59 4.12 8.79 9.14
CA TYR A 59 5.40 8.60 8.47
C TYR A 59 5.33 9.02 7.01
N TRP A 60 4.26 8.63 6.30
CA TRP A 60 4.07 9.04 4.92
C TRP A 60 3.98 10.56 4.78
N ALA A 61 3.20 11.20 5.65
CA ALA A 61 2.98 12.64 5.61
C ALA A 61 4.27 13.42 5.91
N LEU A 62 4.98 13.02 6.98
CA LEU A 62 6.24 13.64 7.39
C LEU A 62 7.35 13.46 6.34
N THR A 63 7.44 12.28 5.71
CA THR A 63 8.48 11.98 4.73
C THR A 63 8.25 12.69 3.40
N THR A 64 6.99 12.86 2.99
CA THR A 64 6.64 13.50 1.70
C THR A 64 6.40 15.01 1.80
N GLY A 65 6.16 15.53 3.01
CA GLY A 65 5.73 16.91 3.24
C GLY A 65 4.32 17.20 2.74
N LYS A 66 3.47 16.18 2.58
CA LYS A 66 2.12 16.27 2.03
C LYS A 66 1.11 15.55 2.93
N ASP A 67 -0.17 15.87 2.78
CA ASP A 67 -1.23 15.09 3.42
C ASP A 67 -1.27 13.66 2.90
N ALA A 68 -1.50 12.70 3.81
CA ALA A 68 -1.62 11.30 3.45
C ALA A 68 -2.75 11.08 2.42
N PRO A 69 -2.49 10.29 1.37
CA PRO A 69 -3.45 10.13 0.29
C PRO A 69 -4.69 9.36 0.77
N ALA A 70 -5.84 9.60 0.14
CA ALA A 70 -7.11 9.02 0.53
C ALA A 70 -7.08 7.49 0.65
N TRP A 71 -6.34 6.80 -0.22
CA TRP A 71 -6.21 5.34 -0.16
C TRP A 71 -5.47 4.85 1.10
N LEU A 72 -4.52 5.63 1.62
CA LEU A 72 -3.80 5.30 2.84
C LEU A 72 -4.66 5.58 4.07
N LEU A 73 -5.42 6.68 4.05
CA LEU A 73 -6.40 6.98 5.09
C LEU A 73 -7.53 5.94 5.15
N ALA A 74 -7.98 5.44 3.99
CA ALA A 74 -9.01 4.41 3.90
C ALA A 74 -8.57 3.08 4.53
N ILE A 75 -7.26 2.79 4.61
CA ILE A 75 -6.79 1.56 5.25
C ILE A 75 -7.14 1.52 6.74
N ARG A 76 -7.17 2.68 7.41
CA ARG A 76 -7.59 2.79 8.82
C ARG A 76 -9.03 2.34 9.00
N THR A 77 -9.91 2.72 8.08
CA THR A 77 -11.33 2.38 8.17
C THR A 77 -11.59 0.94 7.76
N ALA A 78 -10.77 0.36 6.89
CA ALA A 78 -10.89 -1.05 6.47
C ALA A 78 -10.71 -2.04 7.64
N PHE A 79 -9.93 -1.68 8.65
CA PHE A 79 -9.67 -2.52 9.83
C PHE A 79 -10.49 -2.14 11.06
N ASP A 80 -11.42 -1.18 10.93
CA ASP A 80 -12.29 -0.80 12.04
C ASP A 80 -13.27 -1.93 12.37
N ALA A 81 -13.60 -2.09 13.66
CA ALA A 81 -14.54 -3.10 14.12
C ALA A 81 -15.94 -2.91 13.50
N SER A 82 -16.28 -1.68 13.12
CA SER A 82 -17.50 -1.36 12.37
C SER A 82 -17.58 -2.03 10.98
N LYS A 83 -16.46 -2.55 10.47
CA LYS A 83 -16.38 -3.30 9.21
C LYS A 83 -16.47 -4.82 9.38
N GLN A 84 -16.53 -5.31 10.61
CA GLN A 84 -16.77 -6.72 10.92
C GLN A 84 -18.26 -7.06 10.79
N VAL A 85 -18.78 -6.90 9.58
CA VAL A 85 -20.19 -7.09 9.24
C VAL A 85 -20.29 -7.99 8.02
N ALA A 86 -21.24 -8.91 8.03
CA ALA A 86 -21.51 -9.79 6.90
C ALA A 86 -21.79 -8.97 5.62
N GLY A 87 -21.14 -9.34 4.52
CA GLY A 87 -21.31 -8.68 3.22
C GLY A 87 -20.48 -7.40 3.00
N ALA A 88 -19.74 -6.91 4.00
CA ALA A 88 -18.83 -5.76 3.81
C ALA A 88 -17.46 -6.14 3.20
N CYS A 89 -17.18 -7.44 3.06
CA CYS A 89 -15.85 -7.96 2.76
C CYS A 89 -15.26 -7.46 1.43
N GLN A 90 -16.07 -7.27 0.38
CA GLN A 90 -15.57 -6.83 -0.93
C GLN A 90 -14.96 -5.43 -0.87
N GLY A 91 -15.65 -4.49 -0.21
CA GLY A 91 -15.15 -3.10 -0.08
C GLY A 91 -13.90 -3.01 0.81
N VAL A 92 -13.86 -3.82 1.87
CA VAL A 92 -12.69 -3.94 2.75
C VAL A 92 -11.50 -4.52 1.97
N ALA A 93 -11.69 -5.64 1.30
CA ALA A 93 -10.65 -6.29 0.49
C ALA A 93 -10.14 -5.36 -0.61
N GLN A 94 -11.04 -4.62 -1.29
CA GLN A 94 -10.65 -3.64 -2.30
C GLN A 94 -9.79 -2.52 -1.74
N THR A 95 -10.17 -1.97 -0.59
CA THR A 95 -9.41 -0.91 0.08
C THR A 95 -7.99 -1.40 0.44
N ILE A 96 -7.90 -2.59 1.01
CA ILE A 96 -6.62 -3.21 1.41
C ILE A 96 -5.76 -3.49 0.17
N HIS A 97 -6.35 -4.08 -0.89
CA HIS A 97 -5.64 -4.42 -2.12
C HIS A 97 -5.06 -3.17 -2.80
N VAL A 98 -5.86 -2.10 -2.91
CA VAL A 98 -5.38 -0.82 -3.47
C VAL A 98 -4.24 -0.27 -2.64
N ALA A 99 -4.36 -0.26 -1.31
CA ALA A 99 -3.31 0.27 -0.45
C ALA A 99 -1.98 -0.49 -0.61
N PHE A 100 -2.01 -1.83 -0.56
CA PHE A 100 -0.80 -2.62 -0.75
C PHE A 100 -0.22 -2.51 -2.16
N THR A 101 -1.06 -2.42 -3.19
CA THR A 101 -0.61 -2.21 -4.58
C THR A 101 0.08 -0.84 -4.73
N ARG A 102 -0.49 0.22 -4.15
CA ARG A 102 0.09 1.58 -4.18
C ARG A 102 1.41 1.68 -3.43
N LEU A 103 1.63 0.80 -2.46
CA LEU A 103 2.89 0.66 -1.73
C LEU A 103 3.88 -0.31 -2.39
N GLY A 104 3.66 -0.72 -3.65
CA GLY A 104 4.56 -1.61 -4.38
C GLY A 104 4.49 -3.08 -3.96
N GLY A 105 3.51 -3.44 -3.12
CA GLY A 105 3.23 -4.81 -2.75
C GLY A 105 2.64 -5.63 -3.90
N ARG A 106 2.56 -6.94 -3.70
CA ARG A 106 1.90 -7.88 -4.61
C ARG A 106 0.74 -8.58 -3.90
N PRO A 107 -0.31 -7.83 -3.53
CA PRO A 107 -1.49 -8.44 -2.94
C PRO A 107 -2.19 -9.33 -3.98
N GLU A 108 -2.86 -10.35 -3.47
CA GLU A 108 -3.73 -11.24 -4.22
C GLU A 108 -5.14 -11.09 -3.67
N PHE A 109 -6.13 -10.98 -4.55
CA PHE A 109 -7.52 -11.19 -4.15
C PHE A 109 -7.80 -12.69 -4.13
N VAL A 110 -8.19 -13.19 -2.96
CA VAL A 110 -8.58 -14.58 -2.77
C VAL A 110 -10.07 -14.64 -2.51
N GLU A 111 -10.78 -15.26 -3.43
CA GLU A 111 -12.18 -15.64 -3.27
C GLU A 111 -12.26 -16.93 -2.46
N LEU A 112 -13.15 -16.94 -1.48
CA LEU A 112 -13.51 -18.11 -0.69
C LEU A 112 -14.98 -18.45 -0.95
N ARG A 113 -15.26 -19.74 -1.21
CA ARG A 113 -16.62 -20.23 -1.41
C ARG A 113 -16.90 -21.52 -0.67
N THR A 114 -18.06 -21.61 -0.05
CA THR A 114 -18.59 -22.89 0.45
C THR A 114 -19.03 -23.75 -0.73
N VAL A 115 -18.63 -25.03 -0.77
CA VAL A 115 -19.01 -25.97 -1.85
C VAL A 115 -20.53 -26.12 -1.94
N SER A 116 -21.22 -26.19 -0.80
CA SER A 116 -22.69 -26.35 -0.74
C SER A 116 -23.39 -25.02 -0.43
N ALA A 117 -23.06 -23.96 -1.16
CA ALA A 117 -23.62 -22.62 -0.93
C ALA A 117 -25.16 -22.55 -1.05
N ARG A 118 -25.83 -23.57 -1.64
CA ARG A 118 -27.31 -23.62 -1.66
C ARG A 118 -27.91 -24.12 -0.34
N ASP A 119 -27.23 -25.06 0.32
CA ASP A 119 -27.73 -25.75 1.51
C ASP A 119 -27.17 -25.13 2.80
N PHE A 120 -25.91 -24.67 2.75
CA PHE A 120 -25.19 -24.08 3.87
C PHE A 120 -24.48 -22.79 3.44
N PRO A 121 -25.23 -21.71 3.18
CA PRO A 121 -24.72 -20.47 2.61
C PRO A 121 -23.98 -19.60 3.63
N TYR A 122 -23.25 -20.14 4.61
CA TYR A 122 -22.61 -19.27 5.60
C TYR A 122 -21.19 -19.67 5.91
N MET A 123 -20.40 -18.65 6.25
CA MET A 123 -19.11 -18.83 6.88
C MET A 123 -19.04 -18.01 8.16
N LEU A 124 -18.48 -18.64 9.17
CA LEU A 124 -18.15 -18.03 10.45
C LEU A 124 -16.64 -17.79 10.52
N PHE A 125 -16.25 -16.82 11.32
CA PHE A 125 -14.86 -16.58 11.67
C PHE A 125 -14.67 -16.66 13.18
N LYS A 126 -13.73 -17.49 13.63
CA LYS A 126 -13.39 -17.66 15.04
C LYS A 126 -12.44 -16.56 15.51
N MET A 127 -12.95 -15.68 16.35
CA MET A 127 -12.22 -14.57 16.95
C MET A 127 -11.23 -15.08 18.02
N PRO A 128 -10.16 -14.31 18.34
CA PRO A 128 -9.18 -14.71 19.36
C PRO A 128 -9.77 -14.99 20.75
N ASN A 129 -10.88 -14.34 21.09
CA ASN A 129 -11.59 -14.54 22.35
C ASN A 129 -12.52 -15.79 22.34
N GLY A 130 -12.45 -16.61 21.30
CA GLY A 130 -13.26 -17.82 21.13
C GLY A 130 -14.67 -17.58 20.61
N ARG A 131 -15.11 -16.32 20.45
CA ARG A 131 -16.41 -16.00 19.85
C ARG A 131 -16.40 -16.27 18.35
N GLU A 132 -17.53 -16.68 17.83
CA GLU A 132 -17.74 -16.79 16.39
C GLU A 132 -18.45 -15.54 15.87
N SER A 133 -18.01 -15.03 14.72
CA SER A 133 -18.67 -13.93 14.01
C SER A 133 -19.13 -14.39 12.64
N MET A 134 -20.33 -13.97 12.24
CA MET A 134 -20.85 -14.24 10.90
C MET A 134 -20.06 -13.43 9.87
N MET A 135 -19.33 -14.11 8.99
CA MET A 135 -18.50 -13.47 7.97
C MET A 135 -19.27 -13.25 6.66
N THR A 136 -20.12 -14.21 6.30
CA THR A 136 -20.99 -14.13 5.12
C THR A 136 -22.23 -15.02 5.30
N GLU A 137 -23.34 -14.58 4.72
CA GLU A 137 -24.63 -15.30 4.67
C GLU A 137 -24.94 -15.84 3.27
N THR A 138 -23.98 -15.76 2.35
CA THR A 138 -24.11 -16.29 0.97
C THR A 138 -23.10 -17.39 0.65
N GLY A 139 -22.25 -17.75 1.61
CA GLY A 139 -21.16 -18.70 1.40
C GLY A 139 -20.08 -18.15 0.49
N TYR A 140 -20.04 -16.82 0.29
CA TYR A 140 -19.05 -16.11 -0.51
C TYR A 140 -18.32 -15.08 0.34
N HIS A 141 -16.99 -15.10 0.32
CA HIS A 141 -16.15 -14.13 0.99
C HIS A 141 -14.92 -13.78 0.14
N VAL A 142 -14.40 -12.58 0.30
CA VAL A 142 -13.18 -12.12 -0.37
C VAL A 142 -12.22 -11.57 0.66
N VAL A 143 -10.96 -12.01 0.58
CA VAL A 143 -9.87 -11.60 1.46
C VAL A 143 -8.64 -11.24 0.63
N VAL A 144 -7.78 -10.36 1.16
CA VAL A 144 -6.50 -10.06 0.52
C VAL A 144 -5.41 -10.94 1.11
N ARG A 145 -4.61 -11.58 0.26
CA ARG A 145 -3.42 -12.34 0.66
C ARG A 145 -2.15 -11.61 0.21
N MET A 146 -1.19 -11.42 1.11
CA MET A 146 0.12 -10.86 0.79
C MET A 146 1.17 -11.40 1.77
N ASN A 147 2.36 -11.77 1.28
CA ASN A 147 3.48 -12.23 2.12
C ASN A 147 3.09 -13.36 3.10
N GLY A 148 2.25 -14.31 2.64
CA GLY A 148 1.78 -15.44 3.44
C GLY A 148 0.76 -15.09 4.52
N ARG A 149 0.19 -13.88 4.50
CA ARG A 149 -0.81 -13.41 5.46
C ARG A 149 -2.14 -13.05 4.77
N ALA A 150 -3.24 -13.32 5.46
CA ALA A 150 -4.59 -12.85 5.13
C ALA A 150 -4.85 -11.49 5.78
N TYR A 151 -5.50 -10.59 5.06
CA TYR A 151 -5.89 -9.25 5.48
C TYR A 151 -7.37 -9.02 5.19
N ASP A 152 -8.11 -8.78 6.26
CA ASP A 152 -9.56 -8.61 6.31
C ASP A 152 -9.91 -7.78 7.58
N ALA A 153 -11.13 -7.23 7.64
CA ALA A 153 -11.68 -6.57 8.83
C ALA A 153 -11.58 -7.43 10.10
N TYR A 154 -11.67 -8.76 10.01
CA TYR A 154 -11.55 -9.66 11.16
C TYR A 154 -10.11 -9.91 11.61
N THR A 155 -9.12 -9.72 10.73
CA THR A 155 -7.70 -9.95 11.04
C THR A 155 -7.02 -8.70 11.59
N GLY A 156 -7.60 -7.53 11.35
CA GLY A 156 -6.96 -6.24 11.60
C GLY A 156 -5.74 -6.00 10.70
N ALA A 157 -5.08 -4.86 10.94
CA ALA A 157 -3.98 -4.38 10.10
C ALA A 157 -2.75 -5.29 10.09
N THR A 158 -2.46 -5.98 11.19
CA THR A 158 -1.38 -6.97 11.29
C THR A 158 -1.62 -8.19 10.39
N GLY A 159 -2.86 -8.42 9.97
CA GLY A 159 -3.26 -9.64 9.27
C GLY A 159 -3.07 -10.90 10.11
N LEU A 160 -3.39 -12.05 9.53
CA LEU A 160 -3.12 -13.37 10.13
C LEU A 160 -2.30 -14.23 9.18
N PRO A 161 -1.40 -15.11 9.68
CA PRO A 161 -0.79 -16.14 8.85
C PRO A 161 -1.87 -16.91 8.07
N TRP A 162 -1.66 -17.19 6.79
CA TRP A 162 -2.68 -17.79 5.92
C TRP A 162 -3.26 -19.09 6.49
N ALA A 163 -2.39 -19.98 6.98
CA ALA A 163 -2.82 -21.25 7.59
C ALA A 163 -3.69 -21.02 8.84
N GLU A 164 -3.34 -20.03 9.66
CA GLU A 164 -4.13 -19.68 10.84
C GLU A 164 -5.48 -19.08 10.45
N TYR A 165 -5.51 -18.18 9.47
CA TYR A 165 -6.74 -17.61 8.94
C TYR A 165 -7.70 -18.70 8.46
N MET A 166 -7.21 -19.63 7.62
CA MET A 166 -8.01 -20.75 7.13
C MET A 166 -8.51 -21.66 8.26
N SER A 167 -7.71 -21.89 9.31
CA SER A 167 -8.12 -22.69 10.48
C SER A 167 -9.22 -22.03 11.34
N ARG A 168 -9.39 -20.70 11.22
CA ARG A 168 -10.42 -19.94 11.95
C ARG A 168 -11.74 -19.87 11.18
N LEU A 169 -11.77 -20.29 9.92
CA LEU A 169 -12.99 -20.34 9.14
C LEU A 169 -13.83 -21.54 9.55
N GLY A 170 -15.10 -21.30 9.82
CA GLY A 170 -16.10 -22.33 10.10
C GLY A 170 -17.18 -22.34 9.02
N ALA A 171 -17.47 -23.50 8.46
CA ALA A 171 -18.59 -23.74 7.56
C ALA A 171 -19.07 -25.18 7.70
N ARG A 172 -20.32 -25.47 7.29
CA ARG A 172 -20.86 -26.84 7.28
C ARG A 172 -20.48 -27.64 6.03
N SER A 173 -19.90 -26.99 5.03
CA SER A 173 -19.29 -27.63 3.88
C SER A 173 -17.86 -27.12 3.71
N ASP A 174 -17.06 -27.84 2.95
CA ASP A 174 -15.71 -27.40 2.59
C ASP A 174 -15.72 -25.98 2.00
N ILE A 175 -14.64 -25.25 2.27
CA ILE A 175 -14.37 -23.92 1.73
C ILE A 175 -13.29 -24.08 0.65
N THR A 176 -13.62 -23.74 -0.58
CA THR A 176 -12.68 -23.65 -1.68
C THR A 176 -12.10 -22.24 -1.76
N GLN A 177 -10.89 -22.13 -2.31
CA GLN A 177 -10.19 -20.86 -2.51
C GLN A 177 -9.80 -20.71 -3.99
N THR A 178 -9.95 -19.50 -4.52
CA THR A 178 -9.52 -19.15 -5.88
C THR A 178 -8.83 -17.80 -5.85
N VAL A 179 -7.63 -17.69 -6.41
CA VAL A 179 -7.00 -16.38 -6.65
C VAL A 179 -7.67 -15.77 -7.87
N VAL A 180 -8.39 -14.66 -7.69
CA VAL A 180 -9.19 -14.03 -8.76
C VAL A 180 -8.49 -12.84 -9.39
N GLU A 181 -7.55 -12.22 -8.68
CA GLU A 181 -6.67 -11.19 -9.22
C GLU A 181 -5.32 -11.25 -8.48
N SER A 182 -4.25 -11.11 -9.25
CA SER A 182 -2.88 -10.96 -8.75
C SER A 182 -2.19 -9.88 -9.56
N VAL A 183 -1.38 -9.04 -8.92
CA VAL A 183 -0.50 -8.11 -9.65
C VAL A 183 0.53 -8.91 -10.45
N THR A 184 0.24 -9.16 -11.73
CA THR A 184 1.18 -9.75 -12.67
C THR A 184 2.27 -8.71 -12.95
N GLY A 185 3.39 -8.81 -12.22
CA GLY A 185 4.57 -8.01 -12.53
C GLY A 185 5.09 -8.39 -13.92
N ALA A 186 5.13 -7.42 -14.84
CA ALA A 186 6.02 -7.49 -15.99
C ALA A 186 7.45 -7.69 -15.44
N ARG A 187 8.09 -8.78 -15.89
CA ARG A 187 9.51 -9.04 -15.68
C ARG A 187 10.35 -8.13 -16.56
#